data_AF-A0A229UR15-F1
#
_entry.id   AF-A0A229UR15-F1
#
_cell.length_a   1.000
_cell.length_b   1.000
_cell.length_c   1.000
_cell.angle_alpha   90.00
_cell.angle_beta   90.00
_cell.angle_gamma   90.00
#
_symmetry.space_group_name_H-M   'P 1'
#
loop_
_entity.id
_entity.type
_entity.pdbx_description
1 polymer ?
#
loop_
_entity_poly.entity_id
_entity_poly.type
_entity_poly.pdbx_seq_one_letter_code
_entity_poly.pdbx_strand_id
1 'polypeptide(L)'
;MKVPRLRVLTLVLSLSLFGTAGTLASSMWGDYEGFSKIKMVINDVEKQVADGDAPAFLIKGNTVFPVRVLSESLQSLVRWDNNSKTVSIYKPNVHMFVAEKVNDDYSIKSPFGRVPKGKKIDFAVFAQVDSLKTPFYSFKIAIETPSGEQAVAPHEKIVNGQKENFWYPWPFSVAFNEAGEYTITFSIKLDENGDYTVVSKKVIVSE
;
A
#
# COMPACT_ATOMS: atom_id res chain seq x y z
N MET A 1 68.37 -52.28 5.31
CA MET A 1 67.30 -51.94 6.27
C MET A 1 66.29 -51.03 5.59
N LYS A 2 65.01 -51.43 5.56
CA LYS A 2 63.86 -50.71 4.99
C LYS A 2 63.00 -50.16 6.12
N VAL A 3 62.74 -48.85 6.20
CA VAL A 3 61.51 -48.19 6.72
C VAL A 3 61.57 -46.69 6.32
N PRO A 4 60.47 -45.90 6.27
CA PRO A 4 59.49 -45.88 5.18
C PRO A 4 59.29 -44.46 4.57
N ARG A 5 58.91 -44.39 3.29
CA ARG A 5 58.53 -43.16 2.55
C ARG A 5 57.13 -42.61 2.91
N LEU A 6 56.53 -43.04 4.03
CA LEU A 6 55.11 -42.83 4.33
C LEU A 6 54.80 -41.57 5.17
N ARG A 7 55.81 -40.84 5.66
CA ARG A 7 55.59 -39.65 6.51
C ARG A 7 55.65 -38.30 5.78
N VAL A 8 56.08 -38.29 4.51
CA VAL A 8 56.23 -37.04 3.73
C VAL A 8 54.99 -36.75 2.86
N LEU A 9 54.18 -37.77 2.55
CA LEU A 9 52.97 -37.58 1.73
C LEU A 9 51.80 -36.97 2.52
N THR A 10 51.79 -37.11 3.84
CA THR A 10 50.71 -36.57 4.70
C THR A 10 50.82 -35.07 4.98
N LEU A 11 51.93 -34.43 4.61
CA LEU A 11 52.14 -32.99 4.86
C LEU A 11 51.86 -32.09 3.65
N VAL A 12 51.75 -32.65 2.44
CA VAL A 12 51.48 -31.87 1.21
C VAL A 12 49.99 -31.87 0.84
N LEU A 13 49.19 -32.78 1.41
CA LEU A 13 47.74 -32.85 1.17
C LEU A 13 46.91 -31.98 2.15
N SER A 14 47.51 -31.41 3.19
CA SER A 14 46.83 -30.57 4.17
C SER A 14 46.84 -29.07 3.83
N LEU A 15 47.51 -28.66 2.75
CA LEU A 15 47.75 -27.25 2.42
C LEU A 15 47.15 -26.82 1.07
N SER A 16 46.12 -27.50 0.58
CA SER A 16 45.35 -27.12 -0.62
C SER A 16 43.86 -26.88 -0.36
N LEU A 17 43.45 -26.84 0.91
CA LEU A 17 42.06 -26.55 1.33
C LEU A 17 41.86 -25.14 1.91
N PHE A 18 42.85 -24.26 1.80
CA PHE A 18 42.63 -22.81 1.85
C PHE A 18 42.23 -22.38 0.43
N GLY A 19 40.97 -22.55 0.03
CA GLY A 19 39.90 -21.75 0.60
C GLY A 19 39.80 -20.44 -0.17
N THR A 20 39.58 -20.50 -1.49
CA THR A 20 38.86 -19.41 -2.16
C THR A 20 37.39 -19.58 -1.79
N ALA A 21 37.06 -19.37 -0.52
CA ALA A 21 35.73 -18.93 -0.16
C ALA A 21 35.65 -17.53 -0.77
N GLY A 22 35.25 -17.45 -2.04
CA GLY A 22 34.73 -16.21 -2.57
C GLY A 22 33.61 -15.84 -1.63
N THR A 23 33.86 -14.87 -0.76
CA THR A 23 32.82 -14.26 0.05
C THR A 23 31.86 -13.66 -0.96
N LEU A 24 30.84 -14.41 -1.36
CA LEU A 24 29.64 -13.80 -1.89
C LEU A 24 29.22 -12.89 -0.74
N ALA A 25 29.44 -11.59 -0.91
CA ALA A 25 28.85 -10.59 -0.06
C ALA A 25 27.34 -10.65 -0.33
N SER A 26 26.70 -11.69 0.19
CA SER A 26 25.26 -11.79 0.19
C SER A 26 24.76 -10.64 1.05
N SER A 27 23.67 -10.03 0.61
CA SER A 27 23.02 -9.01 1.41
C SER A 27 22.65 -9.58 2.77
N MET A 28 22.67 -8.74 3.82
CA MET A 28 22.15 -9.13 5.15
C MET A 28 20.68 -9.61 5.08
N TRP A 29 19.98 -9.28 3.99
CA TRP A 29 18.59 -9.63 3.72
C TRP A 29 18.45 -10.85 2.79
N GLY A 30 19.56 -11.50 2.43
CA GLY A 30 19.61 -12.65 1.52
C GLY A 30 19.58 -12.26 0.03
N ASP A 31 19.37 -13.26 -0.81
CA ASP A 31 19.37 -13.11 -2.27
C ASP A 31 18.02 -13.57 -2.89
N TYR A 32 17.67 -12.99 -4.03
CA TYR A 32 16.52 -13.33 -4.86
C TYR A 32 17.02 -13.52 -6.29
N GLU A 33 16.96 -14.75 -6.80
CA GLU A 33 17.41 -15.12 -8.16
C GLU A 33 18.85 -14.63 -8.49
N GLY A 34 19.75 -14.65 -7.49
CA GLY A 34 21.14 -14.19 -7.64
C GLY A 34 21.34 -12.67 -7.48
N PHE A 35 20.27 -11.93 -7.21
CA PHE A 35 20.32 -10.51 -6.86
C PHE A 35 20.21 -10.31 -5.36
N SER A 36 20.97 -9.37 -4.81
CA SER A 36 20.91 -9.02 -3.40
C SER A 36 19.55 -8.41 -3.05
N LYS A 37 18.83 -9.02 -2.10
CA LYS A 37 17.58 -8.45 -1.57
C LYS A 37 17.86 -7.16 -0.82
N ILE A 38 16.90 -6.25 -0.85
CA ILE A 38 16.95 -5.02 -0.06
C ILE A 38 15.74 -4.91 0.86
N LYS A 39 15.95 -4.23 1.99
CA LYS A 39 14.90 -3.85 2.92
C LYS A 39 14.06 -2.71 2.32
N MET A 40 12.74 -2.86 2.33
CA MET A 40 11.82 -1.79 1.96
C MET A 40 11.33 -1.07 3.21
N VAL A 41 11.44 0.25 3.24
CA VAL A 41 10.90 1.10 4.31
C VAL A 41 10.15 2.26 3.66
N ILE A 42 8.88 2.44 4.04
CA ILE A 42 8.05 3.56 3.57
C ILE A 42 7.37 4.17 4.78
N ASN A 43 7.57 5.48 4.99
CA ASN A 43 7.11 6.22 6.19
C ASN A 43 7.55 5.54 7.48
N ASP A 44 8.84 5.20 7.57
CA ASP A 44 9.47 4.50 8.70
C ASP A 44 8.90 3.11 9.03
N VAL A 45 7.98 2.61 8.21
CA VAL A 45 7.40 1.28 8.32
C VAL A 45 8.07 0.34 7.33
N GLU A 46 8.64 -0.74 7.85
CA GLU A 46 9.17 -1.83 7.04
C GLU A 46 8.04 -2.50 6.25
N LYS A 47 8.27 -2.69 4.94
CA LYS A 47 7.32 -3.36 4.04
C LYS A 47 7.84 -4.74 3.66
N GLN A 48 6.93 -5.69 3.64
CA GLN A 48 7.16 -7.05 3.20
C GLN A 48 6.23 -7.34 2.01
N VAL A 49 6.65 -8.19 1.10
CA VAL A 49 5.80 -8.72 0.02
C VAL A 49 5.19 -10.05 0.45
N ALA A 50 4.07 -10.43 -0.15
CA ALA A 50 3.48 -11.74 0.08
C ALA A 50 4.42 -12.87 -0.41
N ASP A 51 4.29 -14.05 0.18
CA ASP A 51 5.06 -15.21 -0.25
C ASP A 51 4.78 -15.52 -1.73
N GLY A 52 5.85 -15.58 -2.53
CA GLY A 52 5.79 -15.82 -3.97
C GLY A 52 5.85 -14.55 -4.84
N ASP A 53 5.64 -13.36 -4.27
CA ASP A 53 5.87 -12.11 -4.98
C ASP A 53 7.37 -11.78 -5.05
N ALA A 54 7.77 -11.09 -6.13
CA ALA A 54 9.13 -10.60 -6.26
C ALA A 54 9.42 -9.57 -5.15
N PRO A 55 10.49 -9.74 -4.34
CA PRO A 55 10.89 -8.77 -3.35
C PRO A 55 11.54 -7.55 -4.01
N ALA A 56 11.93 -6.55 -3.20
CA ALA A 56 12.86 -5.55 -3.68
C ALA A 56 14.29 -6.11 -3.71
N PHE A 57 15.05 -5.77 -4.75
CA PHE A 57 16.42 -6.25 -4.94
C PHE A 57 17.29 -5.24 -5.70
N LEU A 58 18.61 -5.45 -5.65
CA LEU A 58 19.59 -4.67 -6.41
C LEU A 58 20.01 -5.40 -7.68
N ILE A 59 19.89 -4.73 -8.81
CA ILE A 59 20.39 -5.21 -10.11
C ILE A 59 21.30 -4.16 -10.73
N LYS A 60 22.56 -4.50 -10.96
CA LYS A 60 23.56 -3.61 -11.59
C LYS A 60 23.66 -2.24 -10.87
N GLY A 61 23.59 -2.23 -9.55
CA GLY A 61 23.61 -1.01 -8.73
C GLY A 61 22.29 -0.22 -8.68
N ASN A 62 21.27 -0.65 -9.42
CA ASN A 62 19.94 -0.03 -9.38
C ASN A 62 19.01 -0.79 -8.45
N THR A 63 18.19 -0.05 -7.70
CA THR A 63 17.13 -0.61 -6.88
C THR A 63 15.91 -0.93 -7.74
N VAL A 64 15.45 -2.18 -7.65
CA VAL A 64 14.14 -2.61 -8.15
C VAL A 64 13.19 -2.68 -6.96
N PHE A 65 12.09 -1.96 -7.06
CA PHE A 65 11.05 -1.89 -6.03
C PHE A 65 9.73 -2.40 -6.61
N PRO A 66 9.05 -3.37 -5.96
CA PRO A 66 7.75 -3.87 -6.41
C PRO A 66 6.73 -2.72 -6.49
N VAL A 67 6.26 -2.45 -7.71
CA VAL A 67 5.40 -1.28 -7.98
C VAL A 67 4.11 -1.32 -7.16
N ARG A 68 3.54 -2.51 -6.90
CA ARG A 68 2.31 -2.66 -6.11
C ARG A 68 2.49 -2.17 -4.67
N VAL A 69 3.55 -2.61 -4.00
CA VAL A 69 3.90 -2.19 -2.63
C VAL A 69 4.08 -0.67 -2.54
N LEU A 70 4.79 -0.10 -3.51
CA LEU A 70 4.98 1.35 -3.58
C LEU A 70 3.65 2.07 -3.83
N SER A 71 2.83 1.56 -4.75
CA SER A 71 1.58 2.20 -5.16
C SER A 71 0.54 2.25 -4.05
N GLU A 72 0.43 1.21 -3.23
CA GLU A 72 -0.44 1.15 -2.05
C GLU A 72 -0.03 2.22 -1.03
N SER A 73 1.28 2.33 -0.78
CA SER A 73 1.81 3.30 0.18
C SER A 73 1.65 4.74 -0.31
N LEU A 74 1.76 4.95 -1.63
CA LEU A 74 1.52 6.25 -2.27
C LEU A 74 0.04 6.55 -2.54
N GLN A 75 -0.88 5.63 -2.20
CA GLN A 75 -2.31 5.78 -2.47
C GLN A 75 -2.60 6.10 -3.94
N SER A 76 -1.98 5.31 -4.82
CA SER A 76 -2.03 5.44 -6.28
C SER A 76 -2.58 4.18 -6.92
N LEU A 77 -3.08 4.31 -8.14
CA LEU A 77 -3.67 3.25 -8.93
C LEU A 77 -2.63 2.70 -9.90
N VAL A 78 -2.58 1.39 -10.06
CA VAL A 78 -1.70 0.72 -11.03
C VAL A 78 -2.54 -0.02 -12.05
N ARG A 79 -2.29 0.25 -13.34
CA ARG A 79 -2.78 -0.57 -14.45
C ARG A 79 -1.62 -1.37 -15.05
N TRP A 80 -1.86 -2.66 -15.25
CA TRP A 80 -0.98 -3.54 -16.00
C TRP A 80 -1.63 -3.85 -17.35
N ASP A 81 -0.94 -3.50 -18.44
CA ASP A 81 -1.28 -3.95 -19.78
C ASP A 81 -0.36 -5.11 -20.17
N ASN A 82 -0.92 -6.32 -20.20
CA ASN A 82 -0.17 -7.52 -20.51
C ASN A 82 0.28 -7.61 -21.99
N ASN A 83 -0.40 -6.92 -22.91
CA ASN A 83 -0.10 -6.97 -24.34
C ASN A 83 1.13 -6.12 -24.64
N SER A 84 1.16 -4.89 -24.14
CA SER A 84 2.29 -3.96 -24.34
C SER A 84 3.40 -4.11 -23.30
N LYS A 85 3.17 -4.92 -22.24
CA LYS A 85 4.03 -5.02 -21.06
C LYS A 85 4.24 -3.67 -20.37
N THR A 86 3.17 -2.87 -20.30
CA THR A 86 3.21 -1.52 -19.75
C THR A 86 2.59 -1.49 -18.35
N VAL A 87 3.32 -0.88 -17.41
CA VAL A 87 2.78 -0.48 -16.11
C VAL A 87 2.47 1.02 -16.17
N SER A 88 1.23 1.40 -15.87
CA SER A 88 0.80 2.79 -15.75
C SER A 88 0.38 3.08 -14.31
N ILE A 89 0.91 4.16 -13.74
CA ILE A 89 0.58 4.62 -12.38
C ILE A 89 -0.21 5.91 -12.46
N TYR A 90 -1.35 5.96 -11.77
CA TYR A 90 -2.20 7.14 -11.68
C TYR A 90 -2.37 7.54 -10.22
N LYS A 91 -1.93 8.74 -9.87
CA LYS A 91 -2.12 9.33 -8.53
C LYS A 91 -3.17 10.45 -8.63
N PRO A 92 -4.45 10.17 -8.35
CA PRO A 92 -5.44 11.24 -8.23
C PRO A 92 -5.21 12.05 -6.96
N ASN A 93 -5.66 13.30 -6.97
CA ASN A 93 -5.85 14.08 -5.76
C ASN A 93 -7.25 13.79 -5.24
N VAL A 94 -7.34 13.35 -3.99
CA VAL A 94 -8.61 13.01 -3.34
C VAL A 94 -8.59 13.65 -1.97
N HIS A 95 -9.25 14.79 -1.87
CA HIS A 95 -9.40 15.55 -0.64
C HIS A 95 -10.76 15.23 -0.03
N MET A 96 -10.75 14.78 1.22
CA MET A 96 -11.98 14.53 1.96
C MET A 96 -12.14 15.54 3.09
N PHE A 97 -13.37 15.91 3.41
CA PHE A 97 -13.73 16.57 4.67
C PHE A 97 -15.03 16.02 5.21
N VAL A 98 -15.28 16.22 6.50
CA VAL A 98 -16.53 15.81 7.14
C VAL A 98 -17.17 16.99 7.84
N ALA A 99 -18.50 17.04 7.75
CA ALA A 99 -19.29 18.11 8.34
C ALA A 99 -20.71 17.61 8.62
N GLU A 100 -21.34 18.13 9.66
CA GLU A 100 -22.73 17.78 9.99
C GLU A 100 -23.69 18.15 8.85
N LYS A 101 -23.39 19.23 8.13
CA LYS A 101 -24.21 19.68 7.00
C LYS A 101 -23.36 20.18 5.83
N VAL A 102 -23.72 19.71 4.64
CA VAL A 102 -23.27 20.25 3.35
C VAL A 102 -24.53 20.69 2.60
N ASN A 103 -24.58 21.95 2.18
CA ASN A 103 -25.71 22.47 1.41
C ASN A 103 -25.55 22.15 -0.09
N ASP A 104 -26.61 22.34 -0.88
CA ASP A 104 -26.62 22.03 -2.32
C ASP A 104 -25.60 22.86 -3.14
N ASP A 105 -25.25 24.05 -2.65
CA ASP A 105 -24.20 24.91 -3.19
C ASP A 105 -22.78 24.50 -2.75
N TYR A 106 -22.66 23.34 -2.09
CA TYR A 106 -21.44 22.81 -1.48
C TYR A 106 -20.87 23.62 -0.31
N SER A 107 -21.62 24.57 0.24
CA SER A 107 -21.19 25.26 1.46
C SER A 107 -21.23 24.32 2.67
N ILE A 108 -20.11 24.31 3.41
CA ILE A 108 -19.84 23.41 4.53
C ILE A 108 -20.26 24.09 5.83
N LYS A 109 -21.06 23.41 6.66
CA LYS A 109 -21.46 23.90 7.98
C LYS A 109 -21.09 22.88 9.06
N SER A 110 -20.44 23.37 10.10
CA SER A 110 -19.94 22.56 11.22
C SER A 110 -18.99 21.43 10.79
N PRO A 111 -17.85 21.74 10.14
CA PRO A 111 -16.83 20.74 9.90
C PRO A 111 -16.23 20.27 11.24
N PHE A 112 -15.90 18.99 11.33
CA PHE A 112 -15.31 18.43 12.54
C PHE A 112 -14.21 17.42 12.21
N GLY A 113 -13.40 17.11 13.22
CA GLY A 113 -12.41 16.03 13.16
C GLY A 113 -12.32 15.24 14.46
N ARG A 114 -13.11 15.62 15.47
CA ARG A 114 -13.19 14.97 16.77
C ARG A 114 -14.65 14.89 17.18
N VAL A 115 -15.03 13.82 17.84
CA VAL A 115 -16.40 13.57 18.32
C VAL A 115 -16.35 12.92 19.71
N PRO A 116 -17.35 13.17 20.56
CA PRO A 116 -17.42 12.49 21.85
C PRO A 116 -17.73 11.01 21.69
N LYS A 117 -17.03 10.15 22.42
CA LYS A 117 -17.34 8.71 22.48
C LYS A 117 -18.77 8.45 22.94
N GLY A 118 -19.40 7.44 22.35
CA GLY A 118 -20.75 6.98 22.65
C GLY A 118 -21.85 7.81 21.98
N LYS A 119 -21.49 8.76 21.11
CA LYS A 119 -22.44 9.54 20.32
C LYS A 119 -22.69 8.91 18.96
N LYS A 120 -23.94 8.99 18.52
CA LYS A 120 -24.33 8.78 17.14
C LYS A 120 -24.40 10.14 16.45
N ILE A 121 -23.66 10.31 15.36
CA ILE A 121 -23.57 11.56 14.62
C ILE A 121 -24.04 11.30 13.18
N ASP A 122 -24.92 12.16 12.68
CA ASP A 122 -25.26 12.25 11.26
C ASP A 122 -24.37 13.32 10.63
N PHE A 123 -23.67 12.97 9.55
CA PHE A 123 -22.76 13.88 8.86
C PHE A 123 -22.57 13.47 7.40
N ALA A 124 -22.01 14.36 6.60
CA ALA A 124 -21.58 14.05 5.25
C ALA A 124 -20.06 13.88 5.17
N VAL A 125 -19.62 12.86 4.45
CA VAL A 125 -18.27 12.81 3.90
C VAL A 125 -18.32 13.49 2.55
N PHE A 126 -17.50 14.52 2.38
CA PHE A 126 -17.36 15.21 1.12
C PHE A 126 -16.02 14.87 0.50
N ALA A 127 -16.05 14.30 -0.71
CA ALA A 127 -14.85 14.04 -1.49
C ALA A 127 -14.76 15.02 -2.66
N GLN A 128 -13.64 15.72 -2.78
CA GLN A 128 -13.20 16.38 -4.01
C GLN A 128 -12.13 15.52 -4.65
N VAL A 129 -12.37 15.10 -5.89
CA VAL A 129 -11.44 14.32 -6.69
C VAL A 129 -11.03 15.14 -7.91
N ASP A 130 -9.73 15.21 -8.18
CA ASP A 130 -9.17 15.78 -9.40
C ASP A 130 -7.96 14.97 -9.89
N SER A 131 -7.52 15.24 -11.12
CA SER A 131 -6.38 14.58 -11.75
C SER A 131 -6.53 13.05 -11.90
N LEU A 132 -7.77 12.53 -11.88
CA LEU A 132 -8.06 11.12 -12.12
C LEU A 132 -8.06 10.81 -13.64
N LYS A 133 -6.86 10.64 -14.19
CA LYS A 133 -6.62 10.52 -15.65
C LYS A 133 -6.89 9.14 -16.26
N THR A 134 -7.43 8.21 -15.49
CA THR A 134 -7.75 6.85 -15.96
C THR A 134 -9.25 6.59 -15.86
N PRO A 135 -9.84 5.86 -16.81
CA PRO A 135 -11.14 5.24 -16.61
C PRO A 135 -11.13 4.33 -15.38
N PHE A 136 -12.28 4.21 -14.73
CA PHE A 136 -12.49 3.34 -13.58
C PHE A 136 -13.94 2.84 -13.54
N TYR A 137 -14.14 1.69 -12.90
CA TYR A 137 -15.44 1.05 -12.82
C TYR A 137 -16.30 1.66 -11.70
N SER A 138 -15.79 1.71 -10.47
CA SER A 138 -16.51 2.28 -9.34
C SER A 138 -15.57 2.89 -8.29
N PHE A 139 -16.13 3.73 -7.43
CA PHE A 139 -15.47 4.16 -6.20
C PHE A 139 -16.30 3.79 -4.97
N LYS A 140 -15.62 3.68 -3.82
CA LYS A 140 -16.21 3.31 -2.54
C LYS A 140 -15.74 4.26 -1.44
N ILE A 141 -16.67 4.70 -0.60
CA ILE A 141 -16.41 5.41 0.65
C ILE A 141 -16.78 4.48 1.79
N ALA A 142 -15.81 4.13 2.63
CA ALA A 142 -16.00 3.27 3.78
C ALA A 142 -15.49 3.96 5.04
N ILE A 143 -16.01 3.54 6.21
CA ILE A 143 -15.61 4.07 7.50
C ILE A 143 -15.28 2.87 8.39
N GLU A 144 -14.02 2.78 8.77
CA GLU A 144 -13.50 1.72 9.64
C GLU A 144 -13.45 2.22 11.09
N THR A 145 -13.85 1.38 12.04
CA THR A 145 -13.72 1.61 13.48
C THR A 145 -12.24 1.49 13.91
N PRO A 146 -11.88 1.94 15.12
CA PRO A 146 -10.56 1.70 15.70
C PRO A 146 -10.16 0.21 15.73
N SER A 147 -11.14 -0.68 15.93
CA SER A 147 -10.97 -2.14 15.86
C SER A 147 -10.80 -2.71 14.44
N GLY A 148 -11.00 -1.91 13.39
CA GLY A 148 -10.88 -2.31 11.98
C GLY A 148 -12.15 -2.88 11.36
N GLU A 149 -13.27 -2.87 12.07
CA GLU A 149 -14.58 -3.26 11.54
C GLU A 149 -15.22 -2.12 10.73
N GLN A 150 -16.18 -2.45 9.87
CA GLN A 150 -16.95 -1.41 9.17
C GLN A 150 -17.93 -0.76 10.15
N ALA A 151 -17.78 0.55 10.39
CA ALA A 151 -18.63 1.30 11.31
C ALA A 151 -20.09 1.39 10.81
N VAL A 152 -20.26 1.37 9.49
CA VAL A 152 -21.54 1.38 8.76
C VAL A 152 -21.36 0.72 7.39
N ALA A 153 -22.46 0.41 6.71
CA ALA A 153 -22.40 -0.07 5.32
C ALA A 153 -21.61 0.91 4.43
N PRO A 154 -20.59 0.45 3.69
CA PRO A 154 -19.87 1.28 2.74
C PRO A 154 -20.78 1.80 1.63
N HIS A 155 -20.47 2.99 1.14
CA HIS A 155 -21.14 3.54 -0.04
C HIS A 155 -20.33 3.24 -1.30
N GLU A 156 -20.94 2.57 -2.27
CA GLU A 156 -20.34 2.29 -3.59
C GLU A 156 -21.10 3.03 -4.70
N LYS A 157 -20.35 3.63 -5.63
CA LYS A 157 -20.90 4.26 -6.83
C LYS A 157 -20.22 3.73 -8.09
N ILE A 158 -20.99 3.02 -8.91
CA ILE A 158 -20.57 2.66 -10.27
C ILE A 158 -20.57 3.91 -11.15
N VAL A 159 -19.46 4.06 -11.88
CA VAL A 159 -19.24 5.11 -12.89
C VAL A 159 -19.09 4.47 -14.26
N ASN A 160 -18.34 3.38 -14.36
CA ASN A 160 -18.05 2.64 -15.60
C ASN A 160 -17.66 3.56 -16.77
N GLY A 161 -16.60 4.34 -16.57
CA GLY A 161 -16.18 5.35 -17.53
C GLY A 161 -15.06 6.22 -17.00
N GLN A 162 -14.94 7.42 -17.55
CA GLN A 162 -13.93 8.39 -17.15
C GLN A 162 -14.58 9.61 -16.49
N LYS A 163 -14.07 9.96 -15.30
CA LYS A 163 -14.44 11.17 -14.58
C LYS A 163 -13.21 11.73 -13.90
N GLU A 164 -12.63 12.78 -14.47
CA GLU A 164 -11.34 13.30 -14.02
C GLU A 164 -11.48 14.22 -12.80
N ASN A 165 -12.45 15.13 -12.83
CA ASN A 165 -12.66 16.15 -11.82
C ASN A 165 -14.11 16.12 -11.33
N PHE A 166 -14.34 15.84 -10.05
CA PHE A 166 -15.68 15.77 -9.50
C PHE A 166 -15.76 15.92 -7.98
N TRP A 167 -16.93 16.37 -7.55
CA TRP A 167 -17.28 16.59 -6.16
C TRP A 167 -18.34 15.57 -5.77
N TYR A 168 -18.26 15.02 -4.56
CA TYR A 168 -19.13 13.94 -4.12
C TYR A 168 -19.41 14.00 -2.61
N PRO A 169 -20.45 14.73 -2.17
CA PRO A 169 -20.99 14.61 -0.82
C PRO A 169 -21.77 13.30 -0.68
N TRP A 170 -21.56 12.59 0.43
CA TRP A 170 -22.37 11.42 0.79
C TRP A 170 -22.67 11.40 2.30
N PRO A 171 -23.95 11.28 2.70
CA PRO A 171 -24.34 11.24 4.11
C PRO A 171 -24.07 9.87 4.75
N PHE A 172 -23.67 9.90 6.01
CA PHE A 172 -23.52 8.74 6.90
C PHE A 172 -24.13 9.02 8.27
N SER A 173 -24.49 7.96 8.98
CA SER A 173 -24.99 7.98 10.34
C SER A 173 -24.18 6.98 11.17
N VAL A 174 -23.17 7.46 11.91
CA VAL A 174 -22.17 6.60 12.55
C VAL A 174 -22.28 6.69 14.07
N ALA A 175 -22.23 5.54 14.75
CA ALA A 175 -22.11 5.46 16.20
C ALA A 175 -20.63 5.32 16.61
N PHE A 176 -20.11 6.32 17.32
CA PHE A 176 -18.72 6.39 17.77
C PHE A 176 -18.53 5.69 19.12
N ASN A 177 -18.81 4.38 19.18
CA ASN A 177 -18.82 3.61 20.42
C ASN A 177 -17.42 3.25 20.95
N GLU A 178 -16.39 3.34 20.11
CA GLU A 178 -15.00 3.05 20.47
C GLU A 178 -14.23 4.37 20.64
N ALA A 179 -13.24 4.39 21.54
CA ALA A 179 -12.26 5.48 21.57
C ALA A 179 -11.16 5.17 20.56
N GLY A 180 -10.69 6.18 19.84
CA GLY A 180 -9.62 6.05 18.85
C GLY A 180 -9.98 6.61 17.48
N GLU A 181 -9.22 6.20 16.48
CA GLU A 181 -9.32 6.71 15.12
C GLU A 181 -10.35 5.93 14.31
N TYR A 182 -11.40 6.62 13.88
CA TYR A 182 -12.29 6.15 12.84
C TYR A 182 -11.72 6.59 11.50
N THR A 183 -11.40 5.63 10.62
CA THR A 183 -10.73 5.90 9.35
C THR A 183 -11.71 5.85 8.19
N ILE A 184 -11.89 6.98 7.53
CA ILE A 184 -12.61 7.10 6.27
C ILE A 184 -11.65 6.75 5.15
N THR A 185 -12.02 5.81 4.29
CA THR A 185 -11.26 5.46 3.09
C THR A 185 -12.04 5.83 1.84
N PHE A 186 -11.34 6.41 0.87
CA PHE A 186 -11.83 6.54 -0.50
C PHE A 186 -11.04 5.58 -1.37
N SER A 187 -11.74 4.63 -1.98
CA SER A 187 -11.14 3.55 -2.76
C SER A 187 -11.70 3.53 -4.17
N ILE A 188 -10.87 3.20 -5.15
CA ILE A 188 -11.25 3.09 -6.56
C ILE A 188 -11.02 1.66 -7.02
N LYS A 189 -11.96 1.14 -7.81
CA LYS A 189 -11.89 -0.14 -8.52
C LYS A 189 -11.82 0.17 -10.01
N LEU A 190 -10.69 -0.20 -10.62
CA LEU A 190 -10.38 0.16 -12.01
C LEU A 190 -11.21 -0.60 -13.03
N ASP A 191 -11.51 -1.87 -12.74
CA ASP A 191 -12.19 -2.80 -13.64
C ASP A 191 -13.24 -3.59 -12.83
N GLU A 192 -14.29 -4.10 -13.48
CA GLU A 192 -15.45 -4.73 -12.81
C GLU A 192 -15.07 -5.87 -11.84
N ASN A 193 -14.14 -6.73 -12.28
CA ASN A 193 -13.63 -7.87 -11.51
C ASN A 193 -12.34 -7.56 -10.75
N GLY A 194 -11.95 -6.28 -10.69
CA GLY A 194 -10.74 -5.84 -9.99
C GLY A 194 -10.97 -5.58 -8.51
N ASP A 195 -9.88 -5.49 -7.76
CA ASP A 195 -9.92 -5.13 -6.35
C ASP A 195 -10.02 -3.61 -6.14
N TYR A 196 -10.49 -3.23 -4.95
CA TYR A 196 -10.46 -1.84 -4.51
C TYR A 196 -9.06 -1.43 -4.06
N THR A 197 -8.58 -0.33 -4.61
CA THR A 197 -7.34 0.33 -4.16
C THR A 197 -7.69 1.59 -3.37
N VAL A 198 -7.18 1.72 -2.15
CA VAL A 198 -7.35 2.93 -1.33
C VAL A 198 -6.50 4.06 -1.94
N VAL A 199 -7.14 5.17 -2.31
CA VAL A 199 -6.48 6.33 -2.92
C VAL A 199 -6.47 7.57 -2.01
N SER A 200 -7.21 7.53 -0.89
CA SER A 200 -7.13 8.54 0.17
C SER A 200 -7.70 8.01 1.49
N LYS A 201 -7.24 8.61 2.59
CA LYS A 201 -7.69 8.32 3.95
C LYS A 201 -7.95 9.63 4.70
N LYS A 202 -8.93 9.64 5.60
CA LYS A 202 -9.19 10.74 6.55
C LYS A 202 -9.60 10.16 7.89
N VAL A 203 -9.18 10.80 8.97
CA VAL A 203 -9.46 10.35 10.34
C VAL A 203 -10.48 11.26 11.01
N ILE A 204 -11.38 10.64 11.77
CA ILE A 204 -12.18 11.26 12.84
C ILE A 204 -11.72 10.64 14.16
N VAL A 205 -11.38 11.45 15.15
CA VAL A 205 -10.99 10.96 16.48
C VAL A 205 -12.21 10.89 17.39
N SER A 206 -12.49 9.73 17.96
CA SER A 206 -13.50 9.53 19.00
C SER A 206 -12.81 9.48 20.38
N GLU A 207 -13.18 10.39 21.28
CA GLU A 207 -12.62 10.47 22.65
C GLU A 207 -13.65 10.83 23.71
#